data_AF-A0A7W3ZWU1-F1
#
_entry.id   AF-A0A7W3ZWU1-F1
#
_cell.length_a   1.000
_cell.length_b   1.000
_cell.length_c   1.000
_cell.angle_alpha   90.00
_cell.angle_beta   90.00
_cell.angle_gamma   90.00
#
_symmetry.space_group_name_H-M   'P 1'
#
loop_
_entity.id
_entity.type
_entity.pdbx_description
1 polymer ?
#
loop_
_entity_poly.entity_id
_entity_poly.type
_entity_poly.pdbx_seq_one_letter_code
_entity_poly.pdbx_strand_id
1 'polypeptide(L)'
;MDRFVESIEKSIEIENWYAALTLAITLPDICGRLNNPKLGSQKRFEKWFNKYMYHHYESPFHGEGFTFLSASDSYALRCAFLHEGTDDVTRQRAREVVSKFTFSTTGSHKCMFNDVLLLNLQSFCSEICEGVRAWQKEYENNSDVVNGLAELLKVQTKGFSPAPGIFVQ
;
A
#
# COMPACT_ATOMS: atom_id res chain seq x y z
N MET A 1 12.06 -6.21 0.18
CA MET A 1 11.13 -5.09 -0.09
C MET A 1 11.73 -3.75 0.29
N ASP A 2 12.80 -3.74 1.09
CA ASP A 2 13.44 -2.54 1.66
C ASP A 2 13.59 -1.36 0.70
N ARG A 3 14.05 -1.58 -0.54
CA ARG A 3 14.17 -0.51 -1.53
C ARG A 3 12.89 0.29 -1.78
N PHE A 4 11.71 -0.34 -1.73
CA PHE A 4 10.43 0.35 -1.91
C PHE A 4 10.02 1.09 -0.64
N VAL A 5 10.28 0.49 0.53
CA VAL A 5 10.00 1.11 1.83
C VAL A 5 10.88 2.35 2.03
N GLU A 6 12.18 2.24 1.77
CA GLU A 6 13.12 3.36 1.77
C GLU A 6 12.72 4.45 0.76
N SER A 7 12.12 4.08 -0.37
CA SER A 7 11.62 5.05 -1.35
C SER A 7 10.40 5.81 -0.83
N ILE A 8 9.52 5.16 -0.07
CA ILE A 8 8.41 5.84 0.62
C ILE A 8 8.94 6.77 1.70
N GLU A 9 9.83 6.28 2.56
CA GLU A 9 10.44 7.05 3.66
C GLU A 9 11.15 8.30 3.12
N LYS A 10 12.00 8.17 2.09
CA LYS A 10 12.64 9.31 1.43
C LYS A 10 11.63 10.26 0.78
N SER A 11 10.56 9.73 0.20
CA SER A 11 9.50 10.57 -0.39
C SER A 11 8.78 11.38 0.68
N ILE A 12 8.57 10.83 1.89
CA ILE A 12 8.04 11.56 3.04
C ILE A 12 9.03 12.64 3.48
N GLU A 13 10.32 12.32 3.61
CA GLU A 13 11.36 13.26 4.05
C GLU A 13 11.47 14.50 3.16
N ILE A 14 11.32 14.34 1.84
CA ILE A 14 11.36 15.44 0.86
C ILE A 14 9.98 15.99 0.52
N GLU A 15 8.93 15.57 1.24
CA GLU A 15 7.54 15.99 1.02
C GLU A 15 6.99 15.66 -0.39
N ASN A 16 7.52 14.62 -1.05
CA ASN A 16 6.97 14.07 -2.28
C ASN A 16 5.78 13.14 -1.99
N TRP A 17 4.70 13.76 -1.53
CA TRP A 17 3.51 13.10 -0.99
C TRP A 17 2.81 12.17 -1.98
N TYR A 18 2.72 12.56 -3.25
CA TYR A 18 2.09 11.72 -4.27
C TYR A 18 2.93 10.48 -4.57
N ALA A 19 4.26 10.59 -4.62
CA ALA A 19 5.12 9.41 -4.78
C ALA A 19 5.03 8.47 -3.57
N ALA A 20 5.04 9.04 -2.36
CA ALA A 20 4.85 8.27 -1.12
C ALA A 20 3.53 7.50 -1.13
N LEU A 21 2.40 8.19 -1.41
CA LEU A 21 1.08 7.58 -1.47
C LEU A 21 0.97 6.51 -2.55
N THR A 22 1.45 6.81 -3.76
CA THR A 22 1.41 5.88 -4.91
C THR A 22 2.11 4.57 -4.56
N LEU A 23 3.32 4.65 -4.01
CA LEU A 23 4.07 3.47 -3.60
C LEU A 23 3.36 2.75 -2.45
N ALA A 24 2.97 3.48 -1.40
CA ALA A 24 2.31 2.90 -0.23
C ALA A 24 1.08 2.05 -0.62
N ILE A 25 0.15 2.58 -1.41
CA ILE A 25 -1.07 1.83 -1.78
C ILE A 25 -0.81 0.71 -2.81
N THR A 26 0.37 0.67 -3.41
CA THR A 26 0.76 -0.39 -4.37
C THR A 26 1.38 -1.60 -3.65
N LEU A 27 2.16 -1.38 -2.58
CA LEU A 27 2.91 -2.46 -1.93
C LEU A 27 2.06 -3.60 -1.37
N PRO A 28 0.87 -3.39 -0.79
CA PRO A 28 0.01 -4.49 -0.33
C PRO A 28 -0.31 -5.51 -1.44
N ASP A 29 -0.58 -5.05 -2.67
CA ASP A 29 -0.88 -5.94 -3.80
C ASP A 29 0.37 -6.70 -4.29
N ILE A 30 1.55 -6.04 -4.25
CA ILE A 30 2.85 -6.66 -4.59
C ILE A 30 3.18 -7.76 -3.57
N CYS A 31 3.13 -7.45 -2.27
CA CYS A 31 3.33 -8.41 -1.19
C CYS A 31 2.34 -9.58 -1.30
N GLY A 32 1.05 -9.26 -1.48
CA GLY A 32 -0.03 -10.21 -1.66
C GLY A 32 0.18 -11.15 -2.85
N ARG A 33 0.73 -10.64 -3.97
CA ARG A 33 1.05 -11.45 -5.15
C ARG A 33 2.14 -12.47 -4.85
N LEU A 34 3.15 -12.09 -4.06
CA LEU A 34 4.28 -12.96 -3.75
C LEU A 34 3.88 -14.14 -2.84
N ASN A 35 3.08 -13.90 -1.80
CA ASN A 35 2.66 -14.97 -0.88
C ASN A 35 1.30 -15.62 -1.23
N ASN A 36 0.50 -15.03 -2.11
CA ASN A 36 -0.78 -15.59 -2.59
C ASN A 36 -0.97 -15.45 -4.11
N PRO A 37 -0.07 -16.02 -4.94
CA PRO A 37 -0.04 -15.78 -6.39
C PRO A 37 -1.28 -16.25 -7.15
N LYS A 38 -2.05 -17.20 -6.59
CA LYS A 38 -3.27 -17.74 -7.21
C LYS A 38 -4.51 -16.87 -6.97
N LEU A 39 -4.44 -15.89 -6.08
CA LEU A 39 -5.57 -15.01 -5.78
C LEU A 39 -5.62 -13.80 -6.73
N GLY A 40 -6.84 -13.39 -7.08
CA GLY A 40 -7.09 -12.13 -7.77
C GLY A 40 -6.62 -10.91 -6.97
N SER A 41 -6.47 -9.76 -7.65
CA SER A 41 -5.87 -8.55 -7.06
C SER A 41 -6.58 -8.06 -5.81
N GLN A 42 -7.90 -7.98 -5.87
CA GLN A 42 -8.70 -7.60 -4.71
C GLN A 42 -8.46 -8.53 -3.52
N LYS A 43 -8.63 -9.84 -3.72
CA LYS A 43 -8.51 -10.83 -2.64
C LYS A 43 -7.13 -10.86 -1.98
N ARG A 44 -6.05 -10.75 -2.76
CA ARG A 44 -4.69 -10.75 -2.18
C ARG A 44 -4.37 -9.45 -1.46
N PHE A 45 -4.82 -8.32 -2.00
CA PHE A 45 -4.70 -7.02 -1.33
C PHE A 45 -5.45 -7.04 0.00
N GLU A 46 -6.71 -7.45 -0.01
CA GLU A 46 -7.55 -7.47 1.18
C GLU A 46 -6.99 -8.41 2.25
N LYS A 47 -6.52 -9.59 1.84
CA LYS A 47 -5.87 -10.55 2.74
C LYS A 47 -4.60 -9.97 3.38
N TRP A 48 -3.81 -9.20 2.62
CA TRP A 48 -2.64 -8.51 3.17
C TRP A 48 -3.08 -7.40 4.14
N PHE A 49 -4.01 -6.54 3.74
CA PHE A 49 -4.48 -5.41 4.54
C PHE A 49 -5.11 -5.88 5.86
N ASN A 50 -5.99 -6.89 5.80
CA ASN A 50 -6.63 -7.44 6.99
C ASN A 50 -5.61 -7.98 8.01
N LYS A 51 -4.47 -8.49 7.53
CA LYS A 51 -3.45 -9.07 8.38
C LYS A 51 -2.50 -8.03 8.98
N TYR A 52 -2.06 -7.06 8.17
CA TYR A 52 -0.99 -6.15 8.58
C TYR A 52 -1.46 -4.72 8.88
N MET A 53 -2.67 -4.34 8.47
CA MET A 53 -3.17 -2.96 8.60
C MET A 53 -4.41 -2.83 9.47
N TYR A 54 -5.29 -3.85 9.49
CA TYR A 54 -6.61 -3.75 10.13
C TYR A 54 -6.59 -3.20 11.56
N HIS A 55 -5.63 -3.67 12.36
CA HIS A 55 -5.46 -3.23 13.75
C HIS A 55 -5.18 -1.73 13.92
N HIS A 56 -4.68 -1.04 12.89
CA HIS A 56 -4.50 0.42 12.92
C HIS A 56 -5.80 1.19 12.73
N TYR A 57 -6.84 0.55 12.18
CA TYR A 57 -8.10 1.20 11.76
C TYR A 57 -9.33 0.71 12.52
N GLU A 58 -9.24 -0.38 13.28
CA GLU A 58 -10.30 -0.75 14.21
C GLU A 58 -10.39 0.25 15.38
N SER A 59 -11.60 0.52 15.87
CA SER A 59 -11.78 1.39 17.03
C SER A 59 -12.86 0.87 17.97
N PRO A 60 -12.49 0.44 19.20
CA PRO A 60 -13.48 0.02 20.18
C PRO A 60 -14.31 1.20 20.73
N PHE A 61 -13.85 2.44 20.54
CA PHE A 61 -14.48 3.64 21.07
C PHE A 61 -15.68 4.12 20.26
N HIS A 62 -15.87 3.60 19.04
CA HIS A 62 -16.93 4.02 18.11
C HIS A 62 -18.05 2.98 17.97
N GLY A 63 -18.03 1.95 18.82
CA GLY A 63 -18.95 0.81 18.78
C GLY A 63 -18.23 -0.49 18.43
N GLU A 64 -18.86 -1.60 18.79
CA GLU A 64 -18.32 -2.94 18.50
C GLU A 64 -18.18 -3.15 16.99
N GLY A 65 -17.00 -3.56 16.55
CA GLY A 65 -16.71 -3.83 15.14
C GLY A 65 -16.55 -2.59 14.25
N PHE A 66 -16.46 -1.38 14.80
CA PHE A 66 -16.22 -0.18 14.00
C PHE A 66 -14.79 -0.18 13.43
N THR A 67 -14.67 0.12 12.13
CA THR A 67 -13.39 0.36 11.44
C THR A 67 -13.43 1.67 10.65
N PHE A 68 -12.37 2.46 10.74
CA PHE A 68 -12.20 3.67 9.94
C PHE A 68 -11.92 3.37 8.46
N LEU A 69 -11.25 2.26 8.18
CA LEU A 69 -10.83 1.87 6.84
C LEU A 69 -10.83 0.35 6.74
N SER A 70 -11.77 -0.20 5.97
CA SER A 70 -11.77 -1.61 5.65
C SER A 70 -10.75 -1.93 4.56
N ALA A 71 -10.38 -3.20 4.46
CA ALA A 71 -9.54 -3.70 3.37
C ALA A 71 -10.15 -3.44 1.99
N SER A 72 -11.48 -3.51 1.88
CA SER A 72 -12.22 -3.31 0.64
C SER A 72 -12.23 -1.84 0.24
N ASP A 73 -12.44 -0.92 1.19
CA ASP A 73 -12.33 0.53 0.98
C ASP A 73 -10.89 0.96 0.63
N SER A 74 -9.88 0.36 1.26
CA SER A 74 -8.47 0.62 0.91
C SER A 74 -8.13 0.10 -0.49
N TYR A 75 -8.68 -1.04 -0.91
CA TYR A 75 -8.54 -1.53 -2.28
C TYR A 75 -9.24 -0.60 -3.28
N ALA A 76 -10.41 -0.08 -2.93
CA ALA A 76 -11.13 0.90 -3.74
C ALA A 76 -10.30 2.18 -3.95
N LEU A 77 -9.67 2.72 -2.90
CA LEU A 77 -8.74 3.85 -2.99
C LEU A 77 -7.60 3.56 -3.98
N ARG A 78 -6.98 2.38 -3.88
CA ARG A 78 -5.92 1.98 -4.82
C ARG A 78 -6.42 2.02 -6.26
N CYS A 79 -7.58 1.44 -6.54
CA CYS A 79 -8.14 1.41 -7.88
C CYS A 79 -8.47 2.82 -8.40
N ALA A 80 -9.16 3.64 -7.61
CA ALA A 80 -9.49 5.02 -7.96
C ALA A 80 -8.24 5.86 -8.23
N PHE A 81 -7.24 5.77 -7.37
CA PHE A 81 -6.03 6.58 -7.54
C PHE A 81 -5.14 6.09 -8.69
N LEU A 82 -4.85 4.78 -8.78
CA LEU A 82 -3.91 4.26 -9.79
C LEU A 82 -4.49 4.19 -11.21
N HIS A 83 -5.81 4.10 -11.37
CA HIS A 83 -6.46 4.01 -12.69
C HIS A 83 -7.15 5.30 -13.12
N GLU A 84 -7.62 6.12 -12.18
CA GLU A 84 -8.41 7.31 -12.48
C GLU A 84 -7.79 8.60 -11.91
N GLY A 85 -6.76 8.52 -11.06
CA GLY A 85 -6.14 9.67 -10.41
C GLY A 85 -7.07 10.42 -9.46
N THR A 86 -8.13 9.76 -8.97
CA THR A 86 -9.17 10.38 -8.15
C THR A 86 -9.18 9.83 -6.72
N ASP A 87 -9.68 10.67 -5.80
CA ASP A 87 -9.92 10.38 -4.40
C ASP A 87 -11.38 9.99 -4.11
N ASP A 88 -12.25 10.04 -5.12
CA ASP A 88 -13.64 9.57 -5.08
C ASP A 88 -13.70 8.08 -5.45
N VAL A 89 -14.19 7.26 -4.52
CA VAL A 89 -14.29 5.80 -4.70
C VAL A 89 -15.73 5.33 -4.93
N THR A 90 -16.69 6.23 -5.14
CA THR A 90 -18.11 5.90 -5.36
C THR A 90 -18.34 5.01 -6.59
N ARG A 91 -17.43 5.08 -7.58
CA ARG A 91 -17.45 4.26 -8.80
C ARG A 91 -16.83 2.88 -8.60
N GLN A 92 -16.14 2.66 -7.49
CA GLN A 92 -15.43 1.42 -7.22
C GLN A 92 -16.38 0.39 -6.58
N ARG A 93 -16.55 -0.76 -7.24
CA ARG A 93 -17.45 -1.83 -6.78
C ARG A 93 -17.04 -2.44 -5.43
N ALA A 94 -15.77 -2.30 -5.06
CA ALA A 94 -15.23 -2.81 -3.80
C ALA A 94 -15.55 -1.90 -2.60
N ARG A 95 -16.05 -0.68 -2.80
CA ARG A 95 -16.36 0.24 -1.70
C ARG A 95 -17.41 -0.35 -0.75
N GLU A 96 -17.18 -0.16 0.55
CA GLU A 96 -18.14 -0.40 1.62
C GLU A 96 -18.64 0.93 2.18
N VAL A 97 -17.87 1.59 3.05
CA VAL A 97 -18.35 2.72 3.87
C VAL A 97 -17.80 4.06 3.37
N VAL A 98 -16.55 4.10 2.90
CA VAL A 98 -15.88 5.36 2.51
C VAL A 98 -16.21 5.74 1.08
N SER A 99 -16.87 6.87 0.83
CA SER A 99 -17.10 7.38 -0.53
C SER A 99 -15.96 8.24 -1.06
N LYS A 100 -15.22 8.92 -0.17
CA LYS A 100 -14.13 9.82 -0.55
C LYS A 100 -13.00 9.80 0.46
N PHE A 101 -11.77 9.83 -0.04
CA PHE A 101 -10.58 10.01 0.76
C PHE A 101 -10.13 11.46 0.73
N THR A 102 -9.74 12.00 1.89
CA THR A 102 -9.06 13.29 1.96
C THR A 102 -7.71 13.06 2.61
N PHE A 103 -6.68 13.66 2.03
CA PHE A 103 -5.31 13.53 2.50
C PHE A 103 -4.80 14.86 3.04
N SER A 104 -4.19 14.83 4.22
CA SER A 104 -3.48 15.97 4.78
C SER A 104 -2.03 15.63 5.10
N THR A 105 -1.19 16.65 5.23
CA THR A 105 0.19 16.50 5.69
C THR A 105 0.36 16.99 7.13
N THR A 106 -0.67 17.63 7.68
CA THR A 106 -0.70 18.17 9.05
C THR A 106 -2.00 17.82 9.76
N GLY A 107 -1.98 17.89 11.08
CA GLY A 107 -3.16 17.70 11.91
C GLY A 107 -3.60 16.25 12.02
N SER A 108 -4.91 16.02 11.88
CA SER A 108 -5.56 14.78 12.28
C SER A 108 -5.32 13.60 11.32
N HIS A 109 -5.44 12.39 11.86
CA HIS A 109 -5.34 11.12 11.13
C HIS A 109 -6.47 10.20 11.58
N LYS A 110 -7.11 9.49 10.64
CA LYS A 110 -8.28 8.62 10.88
C LYS A 110 -9.48 9.38 11.44
N CYS A 111 -9.89 10.44 10.74
CA CYS A 111 -11.13 11.16 11.07
C CYS A 111 -12.19 10.88 10.03
N MET A 112 -13.35 10.41 10.48
CA MET A 112 -14.50 10.15 9.62
C MET A 112 -15.50 11.30 9.73
N PHE A 113 -15.88 11.87 8.59
CA PHE A 113 -16.93 12.88 8.47
C PHE A 113 -17.98 12.37 7.49
N ASN A 114 -19.08 11.83 8.01
CA ASN A 114 -20.04 11.03 7.22
C ASN A 114 -19.32 9.85 6.52
N ASP A 115 -19.22 9.88 5.20
CA ASP A 115 -18.55 8.89 4.35
C ASP A 115 -17.21 9.39 3.78
N VAL A 116 -16.67 10.50 4.33
CA VAL A 116 -15.36 11.05 3.95
C VAL A 116 -14.33 10.70 5.02
N LEU A 117 -13.29 9.97 4.63
CA LEU A 117 -12.19 9.61 5.52
C LEU A 117 -10.98 10.53 5.31
N LEU A 118 -10.57 11.22 6.38
CA LEU A 118 -9.34 12.01 6.43
C LEU A 118 -8.17 11.17 6.94
N LEU A 119 -7.11 11.07 6.14
CA LEU A 119 -5.86 10.41 6.49
C LEU A 119 -4.69 11.39 6.40
N ASN A 120 -3.93 11.53 7.47
CA ASN A 120 -2.60 12.12 7.39
C ASN A 120 -1.69 11.20 6.56
N LEU A 121 -1.05 11.73 5.53
CA LEU A 121 -0.23 10.96 4.58
C LEU A 121 1.03 10.39 5.20
N GLN A 122 1.70 11.13 6.08
CA GLN A 122 2.88 10.64 6.77
C GLN A 122 2.50 9.44 7.65
N SER A 123 1.47 9.57 8.48
CA SER A 123 0.99 8.46 9.31
C SER A 123 0.57 7.25 8.47
N PHE A 124 -0.26 7.46 7.45
CA PHE A 124 -0.75 6.39 6.58
C PHE A 124 0.38 5.64 5.87
N CYS A 125 1.33 6.37 5.28
CA CYS A 125 2.46 5.77 4.58
C CYS A 125 3.39 5.03 5.55
N SER A 126 3.64 5.57 6.75
CA SER A 126 4.44 4.91 7.77
C SER A 126 3.79 3.61 8.28
N GLU A 127 2.48 3.60 8.53
CA GLU A 127 1.74 2.37 8.91
C GLU A 127 1.86 1.30 7.81
N ILE A 128 1.77 1.67 6.53
CA ILE A 128 1.99 0.74 5.41
C ILE A 128 3.43 0.21 5.41
N CYS A 129 4.43 1.07 5.63
CA CYS A 129 5.83 0.66 5.73
C CYS A 129 6.04 -0.36 6.86
N GLU A 130 5.44 -0.13 8.03
CA GLU A 130 5.45 -1.06 9.16
C GLU A 130 4.82 -2.40 8.77
N GLY A 131 3.64 -2.39 8.13
CA GLY A 131 2.99 -3.60 7.63
C GLY A 131 3.84 -4.37 6.61
N VAL A 132 4.55 -3.68 5.71
CA VAL A 132 5.45 -4.31 4.74
C VAL A 132 6.65 -4.94 5.42
N ARG A 133 7.21 -4.28 6.44
CA ARG A 133 8.32 -4.84 7.24
C ARG A 133 7.87 -6.07 8.04
N ALA A 134 6.68 -6.04 8.64
CA ALA A 134 6.09 -7.19 9.32
C ALA A 134 5.88 -8.37 8.35
N TRP A 135 5.33 -8.12 7.17
CA TRP A 135 5.20 -9.12 6.10
C TRP A 135 6.56 -9.70 5.68
N GLN A 136 7.56 -8.84 5.47
CA GLN A 136 8.90 -9.27 5.05
C GLN A 136 9.53 -10.21 6.08
N LYS A 137 9.42 -9.88 7.38
CA LYS A 137 9.91 -10.71 8.48
C LYS A 137 9.20 -12.07 8.53
N GLU A 138 7.89 -12.09 8.34
CA GLU A 138 7.13 -13.35 8.39
C GLU A 138 7.51 -14.31 7.25
N TYR A 139 7.80 -13.78 6.06
CA TYR A 139 8.10 -14.58 4.87
C TYR A 139 9.58 -14.67 4.53
N GLU A 140 10.48 -14.24 5.42
CA GLU A 140 11.93 -14.18 5.16
C GLU A 140 12.55 -15.55 4.82
N ASN A 141 11.98 -16.63 5.35
CA ASN A 141 12.42 -18.00 5.14
C ASN A 141 11.54 -18.78 4.13
N ASN A 142 10.56 -18.13 3.51
CA ASN A 142 9.70 -18.78 2.52
C ASN A 142 10.36 -18.73 1.13
N SER A 143 10.77 -19.88 0.61
CA SER A 143 11.50 -19.98 -0.66
C SER A 143 10.77 -19.36 -1.85
N ASP A 144 9.45 -19.54 -1.95
CA ASP A 144 8.66 -19.02 -3.08
C ASP A 144 8.62 -17.49 -3.05
N VAL A 145 8.43 -16.90 -1.87
CA VAL A 145 8.46 -15.45 -1.68
C VAL A 145 9.86 -14.89 -1.95
N VAL A 146 10.91 -15.53 -1.42
CA VAL A 146 12.30 -15.11 -1.63
C VAL A 146 12.67 -15.12 -3.11
N ASN A 147 12.30 -16.17 -3.84
CA ASN A 147 12.51 -16.26 -5.28
C ASN A 147 11.73 -15.17 -6.02
N GLY A 148 10.45 -14.97 -5.70
CA GLY A 148 9.64 -13.90 -6.31
C GLY A 148 10.18 -12.49 -6.02
N LEU A 149 10.76 -12.24 -4.84
CA LEU A 149 11.43 -10.98 -4.51
C LEU A 149 12.65 -10.72 -5.40
N ALA A 150 13.39 -11.77 -5.78
CA ALA A 150 14.55 -11.65 -6.65
C ALA A 150 14.19 -11.23 -8.08
N GLU A 151 12.97 -11.54 -8.53
CA GLU A 151 12.42 -11.21 -9.85
C GLU A 151 11.76 -9.83 -9.93
N LEU A 152 11.47 -9.19 -8.80
CA LEU A 152 10.90 -7.85 -8.80
C LEU A 152 11.81 -6.85 -9.54
N LEU A 153 11.19 -5.89 -10.23
CA LEU A 153 11.86 -4.84 -11.00
C LEU A 153 13.04 -4.21 -10.23
N LYS A 154 14.20 -4.17 -10.88
CA LYS A 154 15.43 -3.54 -10.38
C LYS A 154 15.80 -2.39 -11.32
N VAL A 155 15.97 -1.20 -10.75
CA VAL A 155 16.54 -0.06 -11.49
C VAL A 155 18.05 -0.23 -11.48
N GLN A 156 18.66 -0.26 -12.67
CA GLN A 156 20.11 -0.35 -12.83
C GLN A 156 20.71 1.05 -12.65
N THR A 157 21.52 1.24 -11.61
CA THR A 157 22.17 2.53 -11.27
C THR A 157 23.65 2.55 -11.60
N LYS A 158 24.15 1.48 -12.23
CA LYS A 158 25.53 1.30 -12.69
C LYS A 158 25.48 0.63 -14.06
N GLY A 159 26.62 0.60 -14.74
CA GLY A 159 26.71 -0.02 -16.04
C GLY A 159 26.24 -1.48 -16.05
N PHE A 160 25.45 -1.85 -17.05
CA PHE A 160 24.79 -3.15 -17.16
C PHE A 160 24.67 -3.60 -18.62
N SER A 161 24.37 -4.89 -18.82
CA SER A 161 24.12 -5.46 -20.14
C SER A 161 22.64 -5.86 -20.27
N PRO A 162 21.83 -5.14 -21.08
CA PRO A 162 20.41 -5.49 -21.25
C PRO A 162 20.21 -6.69 -22.18
N ALA A 163 21.16 -6.95 -23.07
CA ALA A 163 21.13 -8.04 -24.03
C ALA A 163 22.57 -8.47 -24.39
N PRO A 164 22.80 -9.71 -24.83
CA PRO A 164 24.12 -10.19 -25.23
C PRO A 164 24.81 -9.23 -26.21
N GLY A 165 26.02 -8.80 -25.87
CA GLY A 165 26.81 -7.88 -26.69
C GLY A 165 26.47 -6.39 -26.56
N ILE A 166 25.46 -6.00 -25.77
CA ILE A 166 25.12 -4.60 -25.48
C ILE A 166 25.58 -4.25 -24.08
N PHE A 167 26.28 -3.12 -23.93
CA PHE A 167 26.68 -2.57 -22.63
C PHE A 167 26.25 -1.11 -22.53
N VAL A 168 25.61 -0.77 -21.42
CA VAL A 168 25.18 0.60 -21.09
C VAL A 168 26.03 1.04 -19.89
N GLN A 169 26.61 2.23 -19.95
CA GLN A 169 27.37 2.86 -18.86
C GLN A 169 26.55 3.96 -18.19
#